data_AF-A0A5C7N3A9-F1
#
_entry.id   AF-A0A5C7N3A9-F1
#
_cell.length_a   1.000
_cell.length_b   1.000
_cell.length_c   1.000
_cell.angle_alpha   90.00
_cell.angle_beta   90.00
_cell.angle_gamma   90.00
#
_symmetry.space_group_name_H-M   'P 1'
#
loop_
_entity.id
_entity.type
_entity.pdbx_description
1 polymer ?
#
loop_
_entity_poly.entity_id
_entity_poly.type
_entity_poly.pdbx_seq_one_letter_code
_entity_poly.pdbx_strand_id
1 'polypeptide(L)'
;VSDLLRDSLQADVVCVGYDFNFGKGRSGNAETLRALLAEAGIQALVMPAFSVPTAALADPGQASAASVGATTICSSSGVRKAVQEGQIAQATRLLGRAVEIEGVVEHGAARGRQLGFPTANLRLDAELTPAVGIYAAWAEIIGPLPAAASLAEVISPLAYRPVLARHPAAVSVGYNATFTARPTPAEPAFALATGEPAAAGSGGGHAATWPPLSIEAHLIQPAGAGWLDLYDQPLRLTLVAKLRDEQRFSSVDALRAQIAADVAETKRLLGVTG
;
A
#
# COMPACT_ATOMS: atom_id res chain seq x y z
N VAL A 1 -24.21 -2.00 -25.86
CA VAL A 1 -23.46 -3.28 -25.78
C VAL A 1 -22.92 -3.64 -27.15
N SER A 2 -23.78 -3.67 -28.20
CA SER A 2 -23.34 -3.86 -29.59
C SER A 2 -22.27 -2.84 -30.01
N ASP A 3 -22.54 -1.54 -29.93
CA ASP A 3 -21.65 -0.51 -30.49
C ASP A 3 -20.23 -0.51 -29.88
N LEU A 4 -20.12 -0.78 -28.58
CA LEU A 4 -18.83 -0.84 -27.89
C LEU A 4 -18.14 -2.19 -28.12
N LEU A 5 -18.82 -3.31 -27.81
CA LEU A 5 -18.16 -4.62 -27.77
C LEU A 5 -17.99 -5.22 -29.17
N ARG A 6 -18.97 -5.03 -30.06
CA ARG A 6 -18.95 -5.55 -31.42
C ARG A 6 -18.29 -4.58 -32.38
N ASP A 7 -18.70 -3.32 -32.38
CA ASP A 7 -18.28 -2.41 -33.46
C ASP A 7 -16.96 -1.70 -33.14
N SER A 8 -16.72 -1.36 -31.86
CA SER A 8 -15.48 -0.69 -31.45
C SER A 8 -14.36 -1.66 -31.07
N LEU A 9 -14.65 -2.65 -30.22
CA LEU A 9 -13.65 -3.60 -29.72
C LEU A 9 -13.55 -4.88 -30.56
N GLN A 10 -14.53 -5.15 -31.42
CA GLN A 10 -14.57 -6.36 -32.26
C GLN A 10 -14.35 -7.65 -31.46
N ALA A 11 -14.97 -7.74 -30.28
CA ALA A 11 -14.74 -8.83 -29.34
C ALA A 11 -15.41 -10.13 -29.79
N ASP A 12 -14.62 -11.21 -29.90
CA ASP A 12 -15.13 -12.57 -30.13
C ASP A 12 -15.68 -13.22 -28.85
N VAL A 13 -15.09 -12.85 -27.70
CA VAL A 13 -15.42 -13.38 -26.37
C VAL A 13 -15.37 -12.26 -25.34
N VAL A 14 -16.34 -12.23 -24.44
CA VAL A 14 -16.41 -11.29 -23.33
C VAL A 14 -16.37 -12.07 -22.02
N CYS A 15 -15.42 -11.72 -21.15
CA CYS A 15 -15.24 -12.36 -19.86
C CYS A 15 -15.57 -11.36 -18.74
N VAL A 16 -16.43 -11.76 -17.79
CA VAL A 16 -16.83 -10.94 -16.64
C VAL A 16 -16.79 -11.73 -15.35
N GLY A 17 -16.66 -11.04 -14.21
CA GLY A 17 -16.74 -11.66 -12.88
C GLY A 17 -18.17 -12.02 -12.47
N TYR A 18 -18.29 -12.89 -11.47
CA TYR A 18 -19.56 -13.35 -10.90
C TYR A 18 -20.48 -12.21 -10.37
N ASP A 19 -19.91 -11.08 -9.96
CA ASP A 19 -20.58 -9.91 -9.39
C ASP A 19 -20.77 -8.76 -10.39
N PHE A 20 -20.61 -9.05 -11.69
CA PHE A 20 -20.69 -8.07 -12.75
C PHE A 20 -22.10 -7.50 -12.92
N ASN A 21 -22.19 -6.17 -12.93
CA ASN A 21 -23.40 -5.44 -13.31
C ASN A 21 -23.07 -4.28 -14.24
N PHE A 22 -24.02 -3.91 -15.10
CA PHE A 22 -23.89 -2.80 -16.05
C PHE A 22 -25.22 -2.09 -16.30
N GLY A 23 -25.19 -1.03 -17.09
CA GLY A 23 -26.37 -0.24 -17.43
C GLY A 23 -26.80 0.71 -16.30
N LYS A 24 -27.85 1.49 -16.58
CA LYS A 24 -28.36 2.50 -15.64
C LYS A 24 -28.84 1.83 -14.36
N GLY A 25 -28.28 2.21 -13.22
CA GLY A 25 -28.67 1.66 -11.91
C GLY A 25 -28.30 0.19 -11.71
N ARG A 26 -27.25 -0.32 -12.39
CA ARG A 26 -26.81 -1.73 -12.29
C ARG A 26 -27.88 -2.74 -12.69
N SER A 27 -28.84 -2.34 -13.53
CA SER A 27 -29.99 -3.17 -13.91
C SER A 27 -29.62 -4.39 -14.77
N GLY A 28 -28.50 -4.34 -15.49
CA GLY A 28 -27.96 -5.47 -16.23
C GLY A 28 -27.03 -6.31 -15.36
N ASN A 29 -27.05 -7.62 -15.56
CA ASN A 29 -26.19 -8.61 -14.89
C ASN A 29 -25.55 -9.56 -15.93
N ALA A 30 -24.80 -10.55 -15.46
CA ALA A 30 -24.13 -11.53 -16.31
C ALA A 30 -25.11 -12.32 -17.21
N GLU A 31 -26.31 -12.65 -16.73
CA GLU A 31 -27.35 -13.31 -17.52
C GLU A 31 -27.85 -12.42 -18.65
N THR A 32 -28.12 -11.15 -18.35
CA THR A 32 -28.54 -10.15 -19.33
C THR A 32 -27.44 -9.95 -20.38
N LEU A 33 -26.18 -9.86 -19.96
CA LEU A 33 -25.04 -9.75 -20.87
C LEU A 33 -24.96 -10.95 -21.82
N ARG A 34 -25.11 -12.16 -21.30
CA ARG A 34 -25.09 -13.40 -22.10
C ARG A 34 -26.20 -13.40 -23.16
N ALA A 35 -27.42 -12.99 -22.80
CA ALA A 35 -28.53 -12.90 -23.75
C ALA A 35 -28.23 -11.88 -24.87
N LEU A 36 -27.77 -10.67 -24.51
CA LEU A 36 -27.44 -9.62 -25.48
C LEU A 36 -26.29 -10.00 -26.41
N LEU A 37 -25.29 -10.74 -25.92
CA LEU A 37 -24.15 -11.18 -26.72
C LEU A 37 -24.48 -12.39 -27.60
N ALA A 38 -25.38 -13.27 -27.18
CA ALA A 38 -25.83 -14.41 -27.97
C ALA A 38 -26.48 -13.97 -29.30
N GLU A 39 -27.26 -12.89 -29.30
CA GLU A 39 -27.85 -12.29 -30.51
C GLU A 39 -26.77 -11.79 -31.50
N ALA A 40 -25.61 -11.40 -30.99
CA ALA A 40 -24.47 -10.92 -31.77
C ALA A 40 -23.47 -12.04 -32.13
N GLY A 41 -23.71 -13.28 -31.71
CA GLY A 41 -22.79 -14.41 -31.91
C GLY A 41 -21.51 -14.35 -31.05
N ILE A 42 -21.49 -13.55 -29.99
CA ILE A 42 -20.33 -13.34 -29.11
C ILE A 42 -20.47 -14.22 -27.86
N GLN A 43 -19.42 -14.94 -27.49
CA GLN A 43 -19.45 -15.79 -26.31
C GLN A 43 -19.27 -14.97 -25.02
N ALA A 44 -20.14 -15.18 -24.03
CA ALA A 44 -20.01 -14.59 -22.69
C ALA A 44 -19.54 -15.62 -21.66
N LEU A 45 -18.37 -15.41 -21.07
CA LEU A 45 -17.80 -16.22 -20.00
C LEU A 45 -17.97 -15.50 -18.66
N VAL A 46 -18.49 -16.22 -17.66
CA VAL A 46 -18.67 -15.69 -16.29
C VAL A 46 -17.71 -16.44 -15.38
N MET A 47 -16.72 -15.71 -14.86
CA MET A 47 -15.73 -16.26 -13.96
C MET A 47 -16.31 -16.39 -12.56
N PRO A 48 -16.21 -17.58 -11.93
CA PRO A 48 -16.68 -17.75 -10.56
C PRO A 48 -15.86 -16.89 -9.59
N ALA A 49 -16.43 -16.61 -8.41
CA ALA A 49 -15.70 -15.98 -7.32
C ALA A 49 -14.46 -16.82 -6.98
N PHE A 50 -13.30 -16.17 -6.87
CA PHE A 50 -12.10 -16.80 -6.36
C PHE A 50 -12.06 -16.67 -4.83
N SER A 51 -11.85 -17.78 -4.13
CA SER A 51 -11.85 -17.82 -2.67
C SER A 51 -10.63 -18.55 -2.13
N VAL A 52 -10.16 -18.11 -0.97
CA VAL A 52 -9.08 -18.75 -0.21
C VAL A 52 -9.62 -19.31 1.11
N PRO A 53 -8.98 -20.32 1.73
CA PRO A 53 -9.38 -20.79 3.06
C PRO A 53 -9.33 -19.64 4.07
N THR A 54 -10.40 -19.44 4.83
CA THR A 54 -10.47 -18.35 5.83
C THR A 54 -9.38 -18.52 6.90
N ALA A 55 -9.08 -19.76 7.28
CA ALA A 55 -7.99 -20.06 8.20
C ALA A 55 -6.62 -19.60 7.69
N ALA A 56 -6.40 -19.55 6.37
CA ALA A 56 -5.16 -19.04 5.81
C ALA A 56 -5.00 -17.53 6.04
N LEU A 57 -6.10 -16.79 6.22
CA LEU A 57 -6.10 -15.35 6.44
C LEU A 57 -5.77 -14.92 7.88
N ALA A 58 -5.80 -15.85 8.84
CA ALA A 58 -5.42 -15.57 10.23
C ALA A 58 -3.89 -15.55 10.40
N ASP A 59 -3.42 -14.87 11.43
CA ASP A 59 -2.03 -15.02 11.87
C ASP A 59 -1.77 -16.45 12.39
N PRO A 60 -0.53 -16.95 12.27
CA PRO A 60 -0.17 -18.27 12.80
C PRO A 60 -0.59 -18.42 14.27
N GLY A 61 -1.38 -19.46 14.57
CA GLY A 61 -1.88 -19.73 15.92
C GLY A 61 -3.17 -18.97 16.30
N GLN A 62 -3.71 -18.11 15.42
CA GLN A 62 -4.97 -17.38 15.65
C GLN A 62 -6.15 -17.91 14.81
N ALA A 63 -6.01 -19.06 14.15
CA ALA A 63 -7.10 -19.67 13.40
C ALA A 63 -8.20 -20.15 14.37
N SER A 64 -9.41 -19.62 14.22
CA SER A 64 -10.57 -20.04 15.01
C SER A 64 -11.10 -21.38 14.52
N ALA A 65 -11.64 -22.23 15.41
CA ALA A 65 -12.36 -23.45 15.04
C ALA A 65 -13.51 -23.16 14.05
N ALA A 66 -14.12 -21.97 14.12
CA ALA A 66 -15.15 -21.52 13.20
C ALA A 66 -14.64 -21.25 11.76
N SER A 67 -13.32 -21.12 11.57
CA SER A 67 -12.69 -20.90 10.27
C SER A 67 -12.34 -22.19 9.52
N VAL A 68 -12.48 -23.35 10.17
CA VAL A 68 -12.17 -24.66 9.58
C VAL A 68 -13.21 -24.98 8.50
N GLY A 69 -12.75 -25.17 7.26
CA GLY A 69 -13.62 -25.44 6.10
C GLY A 69 -14.32 -24.20 5.54
N ALA A 70 -14.23 -23.04 6.20
CA ALA A 70 -14.74 -21.78 5.68
C ALA A 70 -13.80 -21.21 4.60
N THR A 71 -14.37 -20.53 3.61
CA THR A 71 -13.62 -19.81 2.58
C THR A 71 -14.01 -18.34 2.56
N THR A 72 -13.07 -17.49 2.15
CA THR A 72 -13.25 -16.04 2.00
C THR A 72 -13.03 -15.66 0.56
N ILE A 73 -13.98 -14.91 -0.02
CA ILE A 73 -13.87 -14.39 -1.39
C ILE A 73 -12.78 -13.33 -1.47
N CYS A 74 -11.92 -13.44 -2.46
CA CYS A 74 -10.92 -12.43 -2.79
C CYS A 74 -11.61 -11.29 -3.54
N SER A 75 -11.74 -10.13 -2.89
CA SER A 75 -12.39 -8.95 -3.46
C SER A 75 -11.56 -7.70 -3.20
N SER A 76 -11.69 -6.70 -4.08
CA SER A 76 -10.99 -5.41 -3.90
C SER A 76 -11.37 -4.72 -2.59
N SER A 77 -12.64 -4.82 -2.17
CA SER A 77 -13.09 -4.26 -0.89
C SER A 77 -12.46 -4.98 0.30
N GLY A 78 -12.30 -6.31 0.24
CA GLY A 78 -11.61 -7.07 1.27
C GLY A 78 -10.12 -6.72 1.37
N VAL A 79 -9.44 -6.57 0.22
CA VAL A 79 -8.02 -6.14 0.18
C VAL A 79 -7.87 -4.72 0.73
N ARG A 80 -8.70 -3.76 0.30
CA ARG A 80 -8.68 -2.38 0.80
C ARG A 80 -8.86 -2.33 2.32
N LYS A 81 -9.87 -3.04 2.84
CA LYS A 81 -10.12 -3.13 4.28
C LYS A 81 -8.89 -3.65 5.04
N ALA A 82 -8.31 -4.77 4.59
CA ALA A 82 -7.15 -5.35 5.25
C ALA A 82 -5.93 -4.40 5.23
N VAL A 83 -5.69 -3.68 4.13
CA VAL A 83 -4.63 -2.65 4.08
C VAL A 83 -4.91 -1.50 5.04
N GLN A 84 -6.14 -0.96 5.03
CA GLN A 84 -6.57 0.15 5.89
C GLN A 84 -6.55 -0.21 7.38
N GLU A 85 -6.73 -1.48 7.73
CA GLU A 85 -6.63 -1.99 9.11
C GLU A 85 -5.18 -2.40 9.47
N GLY A 86 -4.22 -2.26 8.55
CA GLY A 86 -2.82 -2.63 8.77
C GLY A 86 -2.56 -4.15 8.78
N GLN A 87 -3.52 -4.97 8.37
CA GLN A 87 -3.44 -6.42 8.27
C GLN A 87 -2.72 -6.84 6.96
N ILE A 88 -1.46 -6.43 6.81
CA ILE A 88 -0.68 -6.59 5.56
C ILE A 88 -0.55 -8.06 5.12
N ALA A 89 -0.36 -8.98 6.07
CA ALA A 89 -0.28 -10.41 5.77
C ALA A 89 -1.60 -10.95 5.19
N GLN A 90 -2.74 -10.51 5.73
CA GLN A 90 -4.06 -10.87 5.21
C GLN A 90 -4.29 -10.26 3.82
N ALA A 91 -3.96 -8.97 3.64
CA ALA A 91 -4.05 -8.30 2.34
C ALA A 91 -3.24 -9.03 1.27
N THR A 92 -2.00 -9.42 1.61
CA THR A 92 -1.10 -10.18 0.71
C THR A 92 -1.72 -11.50 0.27
N ARG A 93 -2.34 -12.24 1.19
CA ARG A 93 -3.00 -13.53 0.88
C ARG A 93 -4.24 -13.37 0.03
N LEU A 94 -5.05 -12.32 0.26
CA LEU A 94 -6.20 -12.00 -0.58
C LEU A 94 -5.78 -11.53 -1.98
N LEU A 95 -4.66 -10.80 -2.07
CA LEU A 95 -4.16 -10.24 -3.33
C LEU A 95 -3.37 -11.27 -4.17
N GLY A 96 -2.80 -12.28 -3.54
CA GLY A 96 -1.91 -13.27 -4.19
C GLY A 96 -0.49 -12.76 -4.44
N ARG A 97 -0.17 -11.54 -4.02
CA ARG A 97 1.16 -10.92 -4.05
C ARG A 97 1.30 -9.95 -2.88
N ALA A 98 2.53 -9.55 -2.58
CA ALA A 98 2.80 -8.58 -1.51
C ALA A 98 2.16 -7.21 -1.79
N VAL A 99 1.82 -6.50 -0.72
CA VAL A 99 1.37 -5.11 -0.80
C VAL A 99 2.59 -4.23 -1.06
N GLU A 100 2.58 -3.54 -2.19
CA GLU A 100 3.69 -2.68 -2.63
C GLU A 100 3.24 -1.22 -2.63
N ILE A 101 4.13 -0.35 -2.18
CA ILE A 101 3.98 1.09 -2.28
C ILE A 101 5.17 1.60 -3.09
N GLU A 102 4.90 2.35 -4.14
CA GLU A 102 5.95 2.98 -4.94
C GLU A 102 5.87 4.49 -4.81
N GLY A 103 7.03 5.13 -4.81
CA GLY A 103 7.14 6.58 -4.79
C GLY A 103 8.55 7.03 -5.17
N VAL A 104 8.70 8.34 -5.34
CA VAL A 104 10.02 8.96 -5.52
C VAL A 104 10.49 9.44 -4.16
N VAL A 105 11.77 9.21 -3.86
CA VAL A 105 12.37 9.66 -2.60
C VAL A 105 12.57 11.17 -2.64
N GLU A 106 11.93 11.87 -1.70
CA GLU A 106 12.01 13.31 -1.54
C GLU A 106 13.00 13.72 -0.44
N HIS A 107 13.44 14.98 -0.54
CA HIS A 107 14.22 15.64 0.48
C HIS A 107 13.34 16.02 1.67
N GLY A 108 13.30 15.16 2.69
CA GLY A 108 12.65 15.46 3.98
C GLY A 108 13.49 16.36 4.90
N ALA A 109 13.04 16.55 6.15
CA ALA A 109 13.70 17.41 7.14
C ALA A 109 15.07 16.88 7.65
N ALA A 110 15.53 15.72 7.16
CA ALA A 110 16.81 15.08 7.46
C ALA A 110 17.16 14.91 8.96
N ARG A 111 16.18 14.99 9.88
CA ARG A 111 16.43 14.92 11.34
C ARG A 111 16.94 13.56 11.79
N GLY A 112 16.47 12.47 11.16
CA GLY A 112 16.95 11.11 11.42
C GLY A 112 18.46 10.97 11.24
N ARG A 113 19.06 11.73 10.32
CA ARG A 113 20.51 11.73 10.07
C ARG A 113 21.32 12.15 11.30
N GLN A 114 20.84 13.13 12.08
CA GLN A 114 21.50 13.57 13.31
C GLN A 114 21.38 12.53 14.44
N LEU A 115 20.37 11.66 14.37
CA LEU A 115 20.17 10.55 15.29
C LEU A 115 20.86 9.25 14.85
N GLY A 116 21.44 9.21 13.64
CA GLY A 116 22.10 8.03 13.07
C GLY A 116 21.21 7.13 12.21
N PHE A 117 19.99 7.58 11.87
CA PHE A 117 19.00 6.82 11.13
C PHE A 117 18.63 7.53 9.81
N PRO A 118 19.30 7.22 8.68
CA PRO A 118 18.88 7.70 7.36
C PRO A 118 17.42 7.29 7.10
N THR A 119 16.56 8.22 6.69
CA THR A 119 15.21 7.91 6.23
C THR A 119 14.96 8.44 4.82
N ALA A 120 14.38 7.60 3.98
CA ALA A 120 13.86 7.99 2.67
C ALA A 120 12.40 8.42 2.86
N ASN A 121 12.05 9.64 2.48
CA ASN A 121 10.68 10.14 2.54
C ASN A 121 10.02 9.90 1.19
N LEU A 122 8.89 9.21 1.14
CA LEU A 122 8.15 8.98 -0.10
C LEU A 122 6.90 9.85 -0.10
N ARG A 123 6.73 10.62 -1.18
CA ARG A 123 5.44 11.22 -1.51
C ARG A 123 4.58 10.16 -2.20
N LEU A 124 3.42 9.88 -1.59
CA LEU A 124 2.47 8.95 -2.15
C LEU A 124 1.67 9.60 -3.27
N ASP A 125 1.49 8.83 -4.35
CA ASP A 125 0.50 9.08 -5.40
C ASP A 125 -0.47 7.89 -5.47
N ALA A 126 -0.91 7.41 -4.28
CA ALA A 126 -1.71 6.20 -4.14
C ALA A 126 -3.09 6.50 -3.54
N GLU A 127 -4.14 5.92 -4.13
CA GLU A 127 -5.53 6.04 -3.67
C GLU A 127 -5.81 5.22 -2.39
N LEU A 128 -4.97 4.23 -2.09
CA LEU A 128 -5.07 3.37 -0.91
C LEU A 128 -3.80 3.48 -0.06
N THR A 129 -3.97 3.86 1.20
CA THR A 129 -2.88 3.95 2.17
C THR A 129 -3.08 2.94 3.32
N PRO A 130 -2.01 2.31 3.83
CA PRO A 130 -2.09 1.50 5.04
C PRO A 130 -2.52 2.31 6.25
N ALA A 131 -2.91 1.62 7.33
CA ALA A 131 -3.10 2.25 8.64
C ALA A 131 -1.82 3.00 9.08
N VAL A 132 -2.00 4.02 9.89
CA VAL A 132 -0.87 4.66 10.59
C VAL A 132 -0.15 3.63 11.46
N GLY A 133 1.18 3.68 11.49
CA GLY A 133 2.02 2.76 12.27
C GLY A 133 3.38 2.47 11.65
N ILE A 134 4.09 1.53 12.26
CA ILE A 134 5.41 1.07 11.83
C ILE A 134 5.26 -0.29 11.16
N TYR A 135 5.93 -0.49 10.04
CA TYR A 135 5.87 -1.69 9.22
C TYR A 135 7.26 -2.25 8.92
N ALA A 136 7.38 -3.57 8.85
CA ALA A 136 8.51 -4.24 8.22
C ALA A 136 8.28 -4.33 6.72
N ALA A 137 9.28 -3.95 5.94
CA ALA A 137 9.21 -3.96 4.48
C ALA A 137 10.57 -4.28 3.85
N TRP A 138 10.54 -4.72 2.60
CA TRP A 138 11.69 -4.60 1.72
C TRP A 138 11.65 -3.26 1.00
N ALA A 139 12.76 -2.51 1.05
CA ALA A 139 12.98 -1.33 0.24
C ALA A 139 13.80 -1.69 -1.00
N GLU A 140 13.21 -1.51 -2.17
CA GLU A 140 13.74 -1.90 -3.46
C GLU A 140 13.98 -0.65 -4.29
N ILE A 141 15.24 -0.39 -4.65
CA ILE A 141 15.59 0.64 -5.63
C ILE A 141 15.30 0.05 -6.99
N ILE A 142 14.35 0.63 -7.72
CA ILE A 142 13.90 0.10 -9.00
C ILE A 142 14.55 0.89 -10.14
N GLY A 143 15.02 0.20 -11.17
CA GLY A 143 15.61 0.84 -12.33
C GLY A 143 14.56 1.49 -13.23
N PRO A 144 15.00 2.28 -14.23
CA PRO A 144 14.10 2.79 -15.26
C PRO A 144 13.47 1.63 -16.03
N LEU A 145 12.34 1.89 -16.68
CA LEU A 145 11.82 0.97 -17.69
C LEU A 145 12.89 0.77 -18.78
N PRO A 146 13.06 -0.45 -19.31
CA PRO A 146 13.99 -0.69 -20.40
C PRO A 146 13.73 0.27 -21.56
N ALA A 147 14.78 0.83 -22.17
CA ALA A 147 14.65 1.83 -23.25
C ALA A 147 13.89 1.31 -24.49
N ALA A 148 13.80 -0.01 -24.65
CA ALA A 148 13.04 -0.67 -25.72
C ALA A 148 11.59 -0.99 -25.34
N ALA A 149 11.11 -0.60 -24.15
CA ALA A 149 9.75 -0.86 -23.71
C ALA A 149 8.76 -0.10 -24.61
N SER A 150 7.91 -0.85 -25.29
CA SER A 150 6.77 -0.32 -26.02
C SER A 150 5.83 0.42 -25.07
N LEU A 151 4.98 1.30 -25.61
CA LEU A 151 3.98 2.03 -24.84
C LEU A 151 3.04 1.08 -24.07
N ALA A 152 2.76 -0.10 -24.65
CA ALA A 152 2.00 -1.18 -24.01
C ALA A 152 2.73 -1.82 -22.82
N GLU A 153 4.06 -2.00 -22.91
CA GLU A 153 4.88 -2.49 -21.79
C GLU A 153 5.02 -1.43 -20.70
N VAL A 154 5.10 -0.15 -21.05
CA VAL A 154 5.19 0.96 -20.09
C VAL A 154 3.90 1.10 -19.27
N ILE A 155 2.74 0.98 -19.90
CA ILE A 155 1.43 1.10 -19.22
C ILE A 155 0.96 -0.23 -18.60
N SER A 156 1.70 -1.32 -18.81
CA SER A 156 1.36 -2.62 -18.25
C SER A 156 1.52 -2.59 -16.73
N PRO A 157 0.49 -2.97 -15.94
CA PRO A 157 0.67 -3.16 -14.50
C PRO A 157 1.64 -4.34 -14.17
N LEU A 158 2.06 -5.10 -15.19
CA LEU A 158 3.07 -6.15 -15.10
C LEU A 158 4.43 -5.71 -15.68
N ALA A 159 4.61 -4.42 -15.97
CA ALA A 159 5.87 -3.87 -16.47
C ALA A 159 7.01 -4.21 -15.50
N TYR A 160 7.92 -5.08 -15.94
CA TYR A 160 9.06 -5.46 -15.11
C TYR A 160 10.07 -4.31 -15.06
N ARG A 161 10.24 -3.71 -13.88
CA ARG A 161 11.38 -2.85 -13.57
C ARG A 161 12.43 -3.66 -12.82
N PRO A 162 13.71 -3.63 -13.24
CA PRO A 162 14.75 -4.36 -12.55
C PRO A 162 14.94 -3.79 -11.15
N VAL A 163 15.06 -4.66 -10.14
CA VAL A 163 15.45 -4.25 -8.80
C VAL A 163 16.98 -4.11 -8.78
N LEU A 164 17.47 -2.88 -8.65
CA LEU A 164 18.89 -2.55 -8.65
C LEU A 164 19.55 -2.89 -7.31
N ALA A 165 18.83 -2.65 -6.21
CA ALA A 165 19.25 -3.00 -4.87
C ALA A 165 18.04 -3.25 -3.98
N ARG A 166 18.23 -4.06 -2.95
CA ARG A 166 17.19 -4.40 -1.98
C ARG A 166 17.75 -4.34 -0.56
N HIS A 167 17.03 -3.65 0.32
CA HIS A 167 17.38 -3.50 1.72
C HIS A 167 16.19 -3.83 2.63
N PRO A 168 16.41 -4.48 3.79
CA PRO A 168 15.40 -4.52 4.85
C PRO A 168 15.08 -3.10 5.30
N ALA A 169 13.83 -2.78 5.59
CA ALA A 169 13.44 -1.45 6.04
C ALA A 169 12.34 -1.49 7.11
N ALA A 170 12.51 -0.63 8.11
CA ALA A 170 11.43 -0.25 9.02
C ALA A 170 10.76 1.01 8.46
N VAL A 171 9.46 0.94 8.20
CA VAL A 171 8.70 1.99 7.49
C VAL A 171 7.69 2.61 8.44
N SER A 172 7.80 3.92 8.64
CA SER A 172 6.81 4.72 9.35
C SER A 172 5.77 5.24 8.37
N VAL A 173 4.50 5.00 8.66
CA VAL A 173 3.35 5.57 7.94
C VAL A 173 2.62 6.46 8.94
N GLY A 174 2.57 7.77 8.67
CA GLY A 174 2.03 8.73 9.64
C GLY A 174 1.74 10.09 9.01
N TYR A 175 1.14 10.98 9.77
CA TYR A 175 0.89 12.36 9.33
C TYR A 175 2.03 13.27 9.79
N ASN A 176 2.99 13.53 8.91
CA ASN A 176 4.01 14.54 9.20
C ASN A 176 3.40 15.93 9.12
N ALA A 177 3.29 16.64 10.25
CA ALA A 177 3.06 18.08 10.21
C ALA A 177 4.19 18.75 9.39
N THR A 178 3.89 19.10 8.15
CA THR A 178 4.79 19.81 7.23
C THR A 178 5.09 21.20 7.81
N PHE A 179 6.11 21.29 8.65
CA PHE A 179 6.69 22.57 9.05
C PHE A 179 7.68 23.03 7.98
N THR A 180 7.14 23.58 6.90
CA THR A 180 7.93 24.33 5.90
C THR A 180 7.50 25.80 5.88
N ALA A 181 7.90 26.56 6.92
CA ALA A 181 8.26 27.99 6.92
C ALA A 181 8.65 28.44 8.36
N ARG A 182 9.63 29.35 8.50
CA ARG A 182 10.29 29.77 9.78
C ARG A 182 9.40 30.63 10.73
N PRO A 183 9.80 30.81 12.01
CA PRO A 183 8.94 31.18 13.14
C PRO A 183 8.86 32.68 13.43
N THR A 184 7.82 33.10 14.17
CA THR A 184 7.84 34.28 15.04
C THR A 184 7.88 33.85 16.51
N PRO A 185 8.74 34.43 17.37
CA PRO A 185 8.94 33.94 18.72
C PRO A 185 7.95 34.60 19.69
N ALA A 186 7.02 33.81 20.22
CA ALA A 186 6.51 33.86 21.58
C ALA A 186 5.34 32.89 21.69
N GLU A 187 5.54 31.82 22.45
CA GLU A 187 4.57 31.11 23.31
C GLU A 187 4.72 29.58 23.27
N PRO A 188 4.61 28.92 24.43
CA PRO A 188 4.70 27.47 24.52
C PRO A 188 3.31 26.87 24.29
N ALA A 189 3.14 25.94 23.34
CA ALA A 189 2.04 24.97 23.45
C ALA A 189 2.24 23.73 22.59
N PHE A 190 2.41 22.63 23.32
CA PHE A 190 2.28 21.24 22.94
C PHE A 190 0.78 20.92 22.75
N ALA A 191 0.33 20.50 21.57
CA ALA A 191 -0.92 19.74 21.40
C ALA A 191 -1.03 19.18 19.97
N LEU A 192 -0.95 17.85 19.83
CA LEU A 192 -1.57 17.16 18.70
C LEU A 192 -2.63 16.21 19.26
N ALA A 193 -3.87 16.50 18.86
CA ALA A 193 -5.09 15.86 19.28
C ALA A 193 -5.09 14.36 18.97
N THR A 194 -5.51 13.57 19.96
CA THR A 194 -5.90 12.17 19.80
C THR A 194 -7.28 12.13 19.15
N GLY A 195 -7.34 11.80 17.86
CA GLY A 195 -8.59 11.55 17.15
C GLY A 195 -8.36 11.46 15.64
N GLU A 196 -8.78 10.35 15.03
CA GLU A 196 -8.97 10.25 13.57
C GLU A 196 -9.99 11.30 13.11
N PRO A 197 -9.87 11.87 11.90
CA PRO A 197 -10.90 12.76 11.39
C PRO A 197 -12.15 11.94 11.02
N ALA A 198 -13.25 12.24 11.71
CA ALA A 198 -14.59 11.84 11.28
C ALA A 198 -14.86 12.43 9.89
N ALA A 199 -15.26 11.58 8.94
CA ALA A 199 -15.75 12.00 7.64
C ALA A 199 -16.96 12.93 7.82
N ALA A 200 -16.83 14.20 7.43
CA ALA A 200 -17.91 15.18 7.51
C ALA A 200 -18.30 15.65 6.11
N GLY A 201 -19.62 15.69 5.92
CA GLY A 201 -20.30 15.98 4.67
C GLY A 201 -20.05 17.38 4.11
N SER A 202 -20.53 17.53 2.89
CA SER A 202 -20.55 18.75 2.09
C SER A 202 -21.12 19.95 2.86
N GLY A 203 -20.25 20.88 3.26
CA GLY A 203 -20.63 22.18 3.80
C GLY A 203 -19.41 23.10 3.80
N GLY A 204 -19.45 24.16 3.00
CA GLY A 204 -18.34 25.09 2.81
C GLY A 204 -17.94 25.80 4.11
N GLY A 205 -16.65 25.72 4.42
CA GLY A 205 -15.97 26.39 5.53
C GLY A 205 -14.51 25.95 5.52
N HIS A 206 -13.57 26.86 5.76
CA HIS A 206 -12.13 26.64 5.61
C HIS A 206 -11.67 25.35 6.31
N ALA A 207 -11.48 24.29 5.51
CA ALA A 207 -11.04 23.00 6.00
C ALA A 207 -9.63 23.15 6.56
N ALA A 208 -9.45 22.83 7.85
CA ALA A 208 -8.13 22.57 8.39
C ALA A 208 -7.51 21.46 7.54
N THR A 209 -6.61 21.84 6.64
CA THR A 209 -5.93 20.92 5.74
C THR A 209 -4.88 20.19 6.59
N TRP A 210 -5.25 18.99 7.02
CA TRP A 210 -4.29 18.08 7.60
C TRP A 210 -3.15 17.86 6.60
N PRO A 211 -1.90 17.75 7.08
CA PRO A 211 -0.81 17.44 6.19
C PRO A 211 -1.06 16.09 5.50
N PRO A 212 -0.56 15.89 4.27
CA PRO A 212 -0.69 14.61 3.60
C PRO A 212 0.00 13.51 4.41
N LEU A 213 -0.52 12.28 4.31
CA LEU A 213 0.11 11.11 4.88
C LEU A 213 1.52 10.97 4.30
N SER A 214 2.51 10.87 5.18
CA SER A 214 3.92 10.69 4.84
C SER A 214 4.36 9.25 5.10
N ILE A 215 5.21 8.73 4.21
CA ILE A 215 5.91 7.48 4.44
C ILE A 215 7.40 7.75 4.58
N GLU A 216 7.96 7.30 5.69
CA GLU A 216 9.40 7.36 5.96
C GLU A 216 9.97 5.94 6.07
N ALA A 217 10.90 5.58 5.20
CA ALA A 217 11.57 4.28 5.23
C ALA A 217 12.98 4.42 5.82
N HIS A 218 13.23 3.74 6.93
CA HIS A 218 14.57 3.55 7.48
C HIS A 218 15.18 2.26 6.90
N LEU A 219 16.10 2.41 5.95
CA LEU A 219 16.80 1.29 5.34
C LEU A 219 17.89 0.77 6.29
N ILE A 220 17.82 -0.53 6.56
CA ILE A 220 18.72 -1.25 7.45
C ILE A 220 19.90 -1.73 6.62
N GLN A 221 21.07 -1.13 6.85
CA GLN A 221 22.31 -1.46 6.18
C GLN A 221 23.26 -2.25 7.11
N PRO A 222 24.22 -3.01 6.56
CA PRO A 222 25.29 -3.61 7.35
C PRO A 222 26.09 -2.56 8.12
N ALA A 223 26.66 -2.96 9.26
CA ALA A 223 27.53 -2.06 10.04
C ALA A 223 28.73 -1.62 9.19
N GLY A 224 29.03 -0.31 9.20
CA GLY A 224 30.13 0.28 8.42
C GLY A 224 29.79 0.59 6.97
N ALA A 225 28.57 0.33 6.50
CA ALA A 225 28.11 0.80 5.21
C ALA A 225 28.11 2.33 5.13
N GLY A 226 28.50 2.87 3.98
CA GLY A 226 28.50 4.31 3.71
C GLY A 226 27.09 4.88 3.60
N TRP A 227 27.00 6.20 3.47
CA TRP A 227 25.74 6.86 3.17
C TRP A 227 25.20 6.40 1.80
N LEU A 228 23.93 5.98 1.77
CA LEU A 228 23.23 5.64 0.55
C LEU A 228 22.40 6.84 0.12
N ASP A 229 22.83 7.50 -0.96
CA ASP A 229 22.06 8.60 -1.55
C ASP A 229 20.93 8.02 -2.39
N LEU A 230 19.70 8.25 -1.94
CA LEU A 230 18.49 7.76 -2.58
C LEU A 230 17.65 8.87 -3.17
N TYR A 231 18.08 10.14 -3.06
CA TYR A 231 17.25 11.24 -3.51
C TYR A 231 16.94 11.13 -5.00
N ASP A 232 15.69 11.47 -5.34
CA ASP A 232 15.14 11.41 -6.70
C ASP A 232 15.10 9.99 -7.30
N GLN A 233 15.49 8.96 -6.54
CA GLN A 233 15.37 7.57 -6.97
C GLN A 233 13.94 7.07 -6.77
N PRO A 234 13.40 6.29 -7.73
CA PRO A 234 12.17 5.55 -7.51
C PRO A 234 12.43 4.41 -6.52
N LEU A 235 11.61 4.34 -5.48
CA LEU A 235 11.70 3.35 -4.42
C LEU A 235 10.37 2.59 -4.33
N ARG A 236 10.46 1.26 -4.32
CA ARG A 236 9.35 0.37 -4.00
C ARG A 236 9.51 -0.14 -2.58
N LEU A 237 8.46 -0.04 -1.78
CA LEU A 237 8.35 -0.62 -0.46
C LEU A 237 7.39 -1.81 -0.53
N THR A 238 7.92 -3.01 -0.38
CA THR A 238 7.15 -4.25 -0.34
C THR A 238 6.86 -4.58 1.12
N LEU A 239 5.66 -4.23 1.60
CA LEU A 239 5.25 -4.37 2.99
C LEU A 239 5.06 -5.86 3.34
N VAL A 240 5.55 -6.24 4.52
CA VAL A 240 5.47 -7.62 5.03
C VAL A 240 4.52 -7.72 6.22
N ALA A 241 4.67 -6.85 7.21
CA ALA A 241 3.81 -6.84 8.40
C ALA A 241 3.80 -5.48 9.06
N LYS A 242 2.70 -5.16 9.76
CA LYS A 242 2.67 -4.06 10.72
C LYS A 242 3.34 -4.53 12.02
N LEU A 243 4.31 -3.76 12.50
CA LEU A 243 5.04 -4.02 13.75
C LEU A 243 4.28 -3.49 14.95
N ARG A 244 3.79 -2.24 14.86
CA ARG A 244 3.10 -1.54 15.95
C ARG A 244 2.40 -0.27 15.46
N ASP A 245 1.55 0.28 16.31
CA ASP A 245 1.05 1.65 16.17
C ASP A 245 2.16 2.68 16.46
N GLU A 246 1.90 3.93 16.06
CA GLU A 246 2.72 5.06 16.47
C GLU A 246 2.65 5.26 17.98
N GLN A 247 3.79 5.66 18.57
CA GLN A 247 3.86 5.93 20.00
C GLN A 247 4.74 7.15 20.26
N ARG A 248 4.43 7.86 21.34
CA ARG A 248 5.25 8.99 21.81
C ARG A 248 6.30 8.48 22.78
N PHE A 249 7.50 9.04 22.69
CA PHE A 249 8.61 8.72 23.58
C PHE A 249 8.91 9.89 24.50
N SER A 250 9.16 9.59 25.78
CA SER A 250 9.51 10.58 26.79
C SER A 250 10.98 11.01 26.73
N SER A 251 11.85 10.26 26.04
CA SER A 251 13.27 10.56 25.89
C SER A 251 13.83 10.05 24.55
N VAL A 252 14.98 10.61 24.16
CA VAL A 252 15.73 10.16 22.97
C VAL A 252 16.22 8.72 23.14
N ASP A 253 16.60 8.31 24.36
CA ASP A 253 17.06 6.95 24.63
C ASP A 253 15.94 5.92 24.48
N ALA A 254 14.72 6.26 24.94
CA ALA A 254 13.55 5.41 24.75
C ALA A 254 13.20 5.26 23.25
N LEU A 255 13.30 6.35 22.49
CA LEU A 255 13.12 6.32 21.03
C LEU A 255 14.18 5.41 20.36
N ARG A 256 15.46 5.58 20.72
CA ARG A 256 16.56 4.75 20.18
C ARG A 256 16.36 3.27 20.50
N ALA A 257 15.98 2.95 21.73
CA ALA A 257 15.71 1.58 22.16
C ALA A 257 14.56 0.95 21.34
N GLN A 258 13.48 1.71 21.10
CA GLN A 258 12.40 1.20 20.26
C GLN A 258 12.82 1.02 18.80
N ILE A 259 13.54 1.99 18.22
CA ILE A 259 14.03 1.83 16.83
C ILE A 259 14.89 0.57 16.71
N ALA A 260 15.75 0.29 17.70
CA ALA A 260 16.54 -0.94 17.72
C ALA A 260 15.66 -2.21 17.78
N ALA A 261 14.58 -2.19 18.57
CA ALA A 261 13.61 -3.29 18.63
C ALA A 261 12.86 -3.46 17.29
N ASP A 262 12.40 -2.37 16.68
CA ASP A 262 11.70 -2.37 15.38
C ASP A 262 12.62 -2.92 14.27
N VAL A 263 13.91 -2.56 14.28
CA VAL A 263 14.94 -3.09 13.36
C VAL A 263 15.18 -4.58 13.59
N ALA A 264 15.30 -5.02 14.85
CA ALA A 264 15.50 -6.43 15.17
C ALA A 264 14.31 -7.29 14.72
N GLU A 265 13.09 -6.81 14.95
CA GLU A 265 11.88 -7.50 14.54
C GLU A 265 11.71 -7.51 13.01
N THR A 266 12.03 -6.39 12.34
CA THR A 266 12.08 -6.32 10.87
C THR A 266 13.03 -7.37 10.31
N LYS A 267 14.26 -7.44 10.82
CA LYS A 267 15.24 -8.46 10.41
C LYS A 267 14.72 -9.88 10.60
N ARG A 268 14.09 -10.16 11.76
CA ARG A 268 13.48 -11.45 12.08
C ARG A 268 12.39 -11.83 11.08
N LEU A 269 11.46 -10.93 10.80
CA LEU A 269 10.34 -11.15 9.87
C LEU A 269 10.79 -11.34 8.42
N LEU A 270 11.87 -10.65 8.03
CA LEU A 270 12.42 -10.73 6.68
C LEU A 270 13.43 -11.88 6.50
N GLY A 271 13.74 -12.62 7.56
CA GLY A 271 14.70 -13.72 7.54
C GLY A 271 16.15 -13.25 7.29
N VAL A 272 16.49 -12.01 7.66
CA VAL A 272 17.83 -11.46 7.48
C VAL A 272 18.60 -11.56 8.79
N THR A 273 19.59 -12.43 8.84
CA THR A 273 20.57 -12.46 9.93
C THR A 273 21.57 -11.32 9.76
N GLY A 274 21.84 -10.60 10.85
CA GLY A 274 22.81 -9.49 10.89
C GLY A 274 24.24 -9.93 10.66
#